data_AF-A0A923CUF5-F1
#
_entry.id   AF-A0A923CUF5-F1
#
_cell.length_a   1.000
_cell.length_b   1.000
_cell.length_c   1.000
_cell.angle_alpha   90.00
_cell.angle_beta   90.00
_cell.angle_gamma   90.00
#
_symmetry.space_group_name_H-M   'P 1'
#
loop_
_entity.id
_entity.type
_entity.pdbx_description
1 polymer ?
#
loop_
_entity_poly.entity_id
_entity_poly.type
_entity_poly.pdbx_seq_one_letter_code
_entity_poly.pdbx_strand_id
1 'polypeptide(L)'
;MTTVNEAEQIFIKGCKDHLFHRETGLDELIRMQAYETIYRSGIYWPEFNQARGLDALIEWNNPEYIFRAGKFWTCFDSIKGLDALILMKSARYIYYSGLEWKQFDFHKGMDALIHLQNSEFLFYAGVYWKTFDTEKGAKALIHLKNLQFIYKAGTMWDQFDYENGWRELASSVREGCKWRGQAFENQKWKRALHQIWQNICQNQLQRK
;
A
#
# COMPACT_ATOMS: atom_id res chain seq x y z
N MET A 1 7.38 10.14 -32.96
CA MET A 1 7.06 11.40 -32.24
C MET A 1 5.65 11.92 -32.55
N THR A 2 4.84 11.25 -33.38
CA THR A 2 3.53 11.75 -33.88
C THR A 2 2.34 11.42 -32.97
N THR A 3 2.40 10.35 -32.16
CA THR A 3 1.25 9.82 -31.39
C THR A 3 0.81 10.69 -30.22
N VAL A 4 1.74 11.37 -29.54
CA VAL A 4 1.44 12.26 -28.40
C VAL A 4 0.57 13.45 -28.85
N ASN A 5 0.78 13.92 -30.08
CA ASN A 5 0.01 15.04 -30.64
C ASN A 5 -1.44 14.61 -30.96
N GLU A 6 -1.63 13.39 -31.48
CA GLU A 6 -2.96 12.87 -31.82
C GLU A 6 -3.83 12.60 -30.58
N ALA A 7 -3.27 11.93 -29.56
CA ALA A 7 -3.98 11.67 -28.32
C ALA A 7 -4.40 12.98 -27.60
N GLU A 8 -3.52 13.98 -27.59
CA GLU A 8 -3.84 15.29 -26.99
C GLU A 8 -4.95 16.02 -27.76
N GLN A 9 -4.95 15.94 -29.09
CA GLN A 9 -6.03 16.52 -29.89
C GLN A 9 -7.38 15.85 -29.60
N ILE A 10 -7.40 14.52 -29.45
CA ILE A 10 -8.60 13.77 -29.04
C ILE A 10 -9.08 14.26 -27.68
N PHE A 11 -8.16 14.38 -26.70
CA PHE A 11 -8.48 14.90 -25.37
C PHE A 11 -9.09 16.30 -25.41
N ILE A 12 -8.44 17.23 -26.11
CA ILE A 12 -8.90 18.62 -26.22
C ILE A 12 -10.30 18.68 -26.83
N LYS A 13 -10.57 17.89 -27.88
CA LYS A 13 -11.90 17.81 -28.49
C LYS A 13 -12.94 17.30 -27.49
N GLY A 14 -12.67 16.21 -26.78
CA GLY A 14 -13.62 15.69 -25.78
C GLY A 14 -13.90 16.62 -24.60
N CYS A 15 -13.00 17.55 -24.30
CA CYS A 15 -13.21 18.59 -23.29
C CYS A 15 -14.06 19.78 -23.80
N LYS A 16 -13.92 20.16 -25.07
CA LYS A 16 -14.45 21.45 -25.58
C LYS A 16 -15.65 21.32 -26.51
N ASP A 17 -15.74 20.20 -27.22
CA ASP A 17 -16.73 19.99 -28.27
C ASP A 17 -17.88 19.13 -27.72
N HIS A 18 -19.10 19.68 -27.81
CA HIS A 18 -20.33 19.01 -27.36
C HIS A 18 -20.80 17.95 -28.36
N LEU A 19 -20.38 18.05 -29.62
CA LEU A 19 -20.69 17.06 -30.67
C LEU A 19 -19.68 15.92 -30.71
N PHE A 20 -18.60 16.00 -29.91
CA PHE A 20 -17.58 14.97 -29.88
C PHE A 20 -18.09 13.68 -29.23
N HIS A 21 -18.06 12.58 -29.98
CA HIS A 21 -18.41 11.24 -29.50
C HIS A 21 -17.28 10.67 -28.63
N ARG A 22 -17.43 10.82 -27.31
CA ARG A 22 -16.44 10.41 -26.31
C ARG A 22 -16.16 8.91 -26.27
N GLU A 23 -17.14 8.08 -26.62
CA GLU A 23 -16.91 6.63 -26.73
C GLU A 23 -15.90 6.31 -27.86
N THR A 24 -16.09 6.88 -29.05
CA THR A 24 -15.13 6.73 -30.16
C THR A 24 -13.78 7.36 -29.83
N GLY A 25 -13.79 8.50 -29.14
CA GLY A 25 -12.56 9.11 -28.61
C GLY A 25 -11.81 8.17 -27.66
N LEU A 26 -12.52 7.53 -26.73
CA LEU A 26 -11.94 6.56 -25.82
C LEU A 26 -11.40 5.34 -26.57
N ASP A 27 -12.11 4.82 -27.57
CA ASP A 27 -11.64 3.71 -28.40
C ASP A 27 -10.27 4.01 -29.05
N GLU A 28 -10.12 5.21 -29.61
CA GLU A 28 -8.85 5.64 -30.19
C GLU A 28 -7.75 5.81 -29.14
N LEU A 29 -8.06 6.39 -27.97
CA LEU A 29 -7.09 6.50 -26.89
C LEU A 29 -6.64 5.13 -26.37
N ILE A 30 -7.56 4.15 -26.33
CA ILE A 30 -7.27 2.76 -25.98
C ILE A 30 -6.35 2.14 -27.05
N ARG A 31 -6.69 2.27 -28.33
CA ARG A 31 -5.86 1.77 -29.43
C ARG A 31 -4.43 2.34 -29.39
N MET A 32 -4.28 3.59 -28.99
CA MET A 32 -2.98 4.27 -28.87
C MET A 32 -2.22 3.97 -27.56
N GLN A 33 -2.84 3.24 -26.61
CA GLN A 33 -2.32 3.05 -25.25
C GLN A 33 -1.95 4.37 -24.56
N ALA A 34 -2.78 5.40 -24.73
CA ALA A 34 -2.53 6.74 -24.20
C ALA A 34 -2.95 6.86 -22.72
N TYR A 35 -2.20 6.21 -21.82
CA TYR A 35 -2.52 6.09 -20.37
C TYR A 35 -2.84 7.44 -19.71
N GLU A 36 -1.95 8.41 -19.93
CA GLU A 36 -2.09 9.76 -19.35
C GLU A 36 -3.35 10.45 -19.84
N THR A 37 -3.62 10.33 -21.14
CA THR A 37 -4.76 10.94 -21.78
C THR A 37 -6.06 10.30 -21.32
N ILE A 38 -6.13 8.97 -21.19
CA ILE A 38 -7.29 8.26 -20.61
C ILE A 38 -7.53 8.69 -19.18
N TYR A 39 -6.47 8.74 -18.37
CA TYR A 39 -6.56 9.22 -17.00
C TYR A 39 -7.13 10.64 -16.92
N ARG A 40 -6.61 11.57 -17.74
CA ARG A 40 -7.13 12.94 -17.82
C ARG A 40 -8.56 12.99 -18.33
N SER A 41 -8.91 12.21 -19.36
CA SER A 41 -10.27 12.13 -19.87
C SER A 41 -11.26 11.70 -18.78
N GLY A 42 -10.91 10.73 -17.92
CA GLY A 42 -11.76 10.34 -16.80
C GLY A 42 -11.97 11.41 -15.72
N ILE A 43 -11.17 12.48 -15.72
CA ILE A 43 -11.33 13.64 -14.85
C ILE A 43 -12.15 14.74 -15.54
N TYR A 44 -11.87 15.01 -16.82
CA TYR A 44 -12.32 16.24 -17.49
C TYR A 44 -13.43 16.05 -18.53
N TRP A 45 -13.58 14.85 -19.10
CA TRP A 45 -14.65 14.61 -20.06
C TRP A 45 -15.98 14.40 -19.35
N PRO A 46 -17.05 15.12 -19.74
CA PRO A 46 -18.37 14.80 -19.24
C PRO A 46 -18.76 13.39 -19.72
N GLU A 47 -19.39 12.61 -18.83
CA GLU A 47 -19.88 11.26 -19.14
C GLU A 47 -18.79 10.29 -19.61
N PHE A 48 -17.53 10.46 -19.17
CA PHE A 48 -16.47 9.49 -19.45
C PHE A 48 -16.80 8.11 -18.88
N ASN A 49 -16.64 7.07 -19.70
CA ASN A 49 -16.80 5.69 -19.27
C ASN A 49 -15.59 5.21 -18.45
N GLN A 50 -15.61 5.52 -17.15
CA GLN A 50 -14.54 5.18 -16.20
C GLN A 50 -14.34 3.67 -16.05
N ALA A 51 -15.38 2.85 -16.21
CA ALA A 51 -15.25 1.39 -16.17
C ALA A 51 -14.38 0.89 -17.33
N ARG A 52 -14.66 1.31 -18.57
CA ARG A 52 -13.84 0.97 -19.74
C ARG A 52 -12.43 1.54 -19.65
N GLY A 53 -12.30 2.77 -19.16
CA GLY A 53 -11.00 3.39 -18.92
C GLY A 53 -10.15 2.60 -17.93
N LEU A 54 -10.75 2.12 -16.83
CA LEU A 54 -10.07 1.27 -15.85
C LEU A 54 -9.65 -0.06 -16.47
N ASP A 55 -10.52 -0.69 -17.26
CA ASP A 55 -10.22 -1.97 -17.93
C ASP A 55 -9.00 -1.87 -18.82
N ALA A 56 -8.89 -0.80 -19.60
CA ALA A 56 -7.72 -0.55 -20.42
C ALA A 56 -6.45 -0.37 -19.56
N LEU A 57 -6.51 0.40 -18.48
CA LEU A 57 -5.36 0.59 -17.56
C LEU A 57 -4.91 -0.72 -16.90
N ILE A 58 -5.86 -1.61 -16.59
CA ILE A 58 -5.60 -2.95 -16.04
C ILE A 58 -4.94 -3.84 -17.09
N GLU A 59 -5.49 -3.88 -18.31
CA GLU A 59 -4.96 -4.68 -19.42
C GLU A 59 -3.52 -4.32 -19.76
N TRP A 60 -3.17 -3.05 -19.69
CA TRP A 60 -1.80 -2.57 -19.94
C TRP A 60 -0.86 -2.70 -18.74
N ASN A 61 -1.31 -3.31 -17.64
CA ASN A 61 -0.49 -3.58 -16.47
C ASN A 61 0.18 -2.32 -15.90
N ASN A 62 -0.56 -1.21 -15.82
CA ASN A 62 -0.03 0.08 -15.37
C ASN A 62 -0.57 0.47 -13.98
N PRO A 63 0.07 0.01 -12.89
CA PRO A 63 -0.45 0.22 -11.54
C PRO A 63 -0.44 1.69 -11.10
N GLU A 64 0.44 2.52 -11.68
CA GLU A 64 0.48 3.94 -11.36
C GLU A 64 -0.79 4.66 -11.80
N TYR A 65 -1.24 4.43 -13.03
CA TYR A 65 -2.44 5.08 -13.53
C TYR A 65 -3.73 4.48 -12.95
N ILE A 66 -3.73 3.19 -12.55
CA ILE A 66 -4.83 2.63 -11.75
C ILE A 66 -4.94 3.37 -10.40
N PHE A 67 -3.82 3.56 -9.71
CA PHE A 67 -3.78 4.32 -8.47
C PHE A 67 -4.27 5.77 -8.66
N ARG A 68 -3.75 6.47 -9.68
CA ARG A 68 -4.15 7.86 -9.98
C ARG A 68 -5.63 7.95 -10.31
N ALA A 69 -6.16 7.03 -11.12
CA ALA A 69 -7.58 6.94 -11.41
C ALA A 69 -8.40 6.81 -10.12
N GLY A 70 -8.03 5.89 -9.22
CA GLY A 70 -8.75 5.72 -7.95
C GLY A 70 -8.73 6.91 -7.00
N LYS A 71 -7.72 7.79 -7.13
CA LYS A 71 -7.64 9.04 -6.39
C LYS A 71 -8.59 10.12 -6.94
N PHE A 72 -8.72 10.24 -8.26
CA PHE A 72 -9.34 11.43 -8.88
C PHE A 72 -10.65 11.16 -9.63
N TRP A 73 -10.89 9.95 -10.11
CA TRP A 73 -12.12 9.60 -10.81
C TRP A 73 -13.31 9.54 -9.85
N THR A 74 -14.44 10.06 -10.31
CA THR A 74 -15.65 10.23 -9.48
C THR A 74 -16.38 8.92 -9.18
N CYS A 75 -16.40 8.00 -10.14
CA CYS A 75 -17.10 6.71 -10.12
C CYS A 75 -16.09 5.55 -10.29
N PHE A 76 -14.90 5.67 -9.70
CA PHE A 76 -13.89 4.61 -9.74
C PHE A 76 -14.33 3.37 -8.97
N ASP A 77 -14.19 2.21 -9.59
CA ASP A 77 -14.36 0.91 -8.93
C ASP A 77 -13.10 0.54 -8.14
N SER A 78 -13.10 0.87 -6.84
CA SER A 78 -11.97 0.62 -5.94
C SER A 78 -11.73 -0.85 -5.67
N ILE A 79 -12.76 -1.70 -5.74
CA ILE A 79 -12.62 -3.14 -5.53
C ILE A 79 -11.82 -3.71 -6.70
N LYS A 80 -12.27 -3.42 -7.93
CA LYS A 80 -11.59 -3.86 -9.16
C LYS A 80 -10.18 -3.28 -9.27
N GLY A 81 -10.02 -2.00 -8.94
CA GLY A 81 -8.71 -1.34 -8.91
C GLY A 81 -7.75 -2.02 -7.93
N LEU A 82 -8.20 -2.33 -6.71
CA LEU A 82 -7.36 -3.01 -5.71
C LEU A 82 -7.00 -4.43 -6.18
N ASP A 83 -7.95 -5.20 -6.70
CA ASP A 83 -7.69 -6.53 -7.26
C ASP A 83 -6.61 -6.51 -8.33
N ALA A 84 -6.68 -5.54 -9.24
CA ALA A 84 -5.65 -5.35 -10.24
C ALA A 84 -4.29 -5.06 -9.60
N LEU A 85 -4.19 -4.11 -8.66
CA LEU A 85 -2.93 -3.79 -7.99
C LEU A 85 -2.32 -5.00 -7.25
N ILE A 86 -3.16 -5.85 -6.66
CA ILE A 86 -2.76 -7.10 -6.00
C ILE A 86 -2.20 -8.09 -7.03
N LEU A 87 -2.92 -8.31 -8.15
CA LEU A 87 -2.49 -9.22 -9.21
C LEU A 87 -1.15 -8.79 -9.81
N MET A 88 -0.95 -7.48 -9.97
CA MET A 88 0.30 -6.86 -10.44
C MET A 88 1.40 -6.85 -9.38
N LYS A 89 1.13 -7.36 -8.18
CA LYS A 89 2.06 -7.42 -7.03
C LYS A 89 2.62 -6.06 -6.62
N SER A 90 1.83 -5.01 -6.79
CA SER A 90 2.30 -3.64 -6.60
C SER A 90 2.11 -3.13 -5.18
N ALA A 91 2.90 -3.63 -4.25
CA ALA A 91 2.81 -3.28 -2.82
C ALA A 91 2.80 -1.76 -2.56
N ARG A 92 3.61 -1.01 -3.32
CA ARG A 92 3.67 0.47 -3.25
C ARG A 92 2.33 1.13 -3.52
N TYR A 93 1.66 0.75 -4.62
CA TYR A 93 0.38 1.34 -5.00
C TYR A 93 -0.78 0.79 -4.18
N ILE A 94 -0.70 -0.45 -3.68
CA ILE A 94 -1.65 -0.96 -2.66
C ILE A 94 -1.59 -0.08 -1.40
N TYR A 95 -0.38 0.21 -0.90
CA TYR A 95 -0.19 1.08 0.25
C TYR A 95 -0.75 2.49 0.03
N TYR A 96 -0.40 3.15 -1.07
CA TYR A 96 -0.89 4.51 -1.34
C TYR A 96 -2.39 4.56 -1.59
N SER A 97 -2.98 3.52 -2.18
CA SER A 97 -4.42 3.44 -2.36
C SER A 97 -5.16 3.50 -1.02
N GLY A 98 -4.64 2.82 0.01
CA GLY A 98 -5.20 2.91 1.36
C GLY A 98 -5.08 4.27 2.06
N LEU A 99 -4.26 5.18 1.54
CA LEU A 99 -4.14 6.55 2.04
C LEU A 99 -5.04 7.53 1.29
N GLU A 100 -5.19 7.35 -0.02
CA GLU A 100 -5.65 8.41 -0.93
C GLU A 100 -6.98 8.09 -1.63
N TRP A 101 -7.38 6.82 -1.69
CA TRP A 101 -8.66 6.47 -2.31
C TRP A 101 -9.82 6.79 -1.37
N LYS A 102 -10.93 7.26 -1.95
CA LYS A 102 -12.16 7.56 -1.20
C LYS A 102 -12.73 6.32 -0.51
N GLN A 103 -12.61 5.17 -1.16
CA GLN A 103 -13.04 3.86 -0.66
C GLN A 103 -11.87 2.89 -0.84
N PHE A 104 -11.52 2.17 0.21
CA PHE A 104 -10.45 1.18 0.19
C PHE A 104 -10.77 0.05 1.17
N ASP A 105 -10.57 -1.20 0.74
CA ASP A 105 -10.69 -2.37 1.60
C ASP A 105 -9.36 -2.60 2.34
N PHE A 106 -9.28 -2.08 3.56
CA PHE A 106 -8.08 -2.18 4.41
C PHE A 106 -7.72 -3.62 4.77
N HIS A 107 -8.71 -4.49 4.97
CA HIS A 107 -8.46 -5.89 5.31
C HIS A 107 -7.80 -6.61 4.13
N LYS A 108 -8.39 -6.47 2.93
CA LYS A 108 -7.84 -7.05 1.70
C LYS A 108 -6.48 -6.46 1.34
N GLY A 109 -6.32 -5.14 1.48
CA GLY A 109 -5.04 -4.46 1.26
C GLY A 109 -3.94 -4.97 2.20
N MET A 110 -4.24 -5.16 3.48
CA MET A 110 -3.29 -5.70 4.45
C MET A 110 -2.90 -7.14 4.11
N ASP A 111 -3.88 -8.00 3.79
CA ASP A 111 -3.63 -9.38 3.39
C ASP A 111 -2.74 -9.47 2.17
N ALA A 112 -2.95 -8.58 1.20
CA ALA A 112 -2.08 -8.46 0.05
C ALA A 112 -0.65 -8.07 0.43
N LEU A 113 -0.46 -7.05 1.28
CA LEU A 113 0.88 -6.63 1.70
C LEU A 113 1.64 -7.74 2.46
N ILE A 114 0.92 -8.51 3.29
CA ILE A 114 1.46 -9.68 3.99
C ILE A 114 1.86 -10.76 2.97
N HIS A 115 0.98 -11.09 2.03
CA HIS A 115 1.24 -12.12 1.01
C HIS A 115 2.39 -11.75 0.07
N LEU A 116 2.52 -10.47 -0.28
CA LEU A 116 3.63 -9.93 -1.05
C LEU A 116 4.94 -9.84 -0.25
N GLN A 117 4.91 -10.16 1.05
CA GLN A 117 6.07 -10.17 1.94
C GLN A 117 6.82 -8.83 2.01
N ASN A 118 6.12 -7.71 1.78
CA ASN A 118 6.74 -6.40 1.76
C ASN A 118 6.70 -5.77 3.16
N SER A 119 7.79 -5.97 3.93
CA SER A 119 7.90 -5.46 5.31
C SER A 119 7.79 -3.94 5.40
N GLU A 120 8.28 -3.21 4.41
CA GLU A 120 8.29 -1.75 4.42
C GLU A 120 6.87 -1.18 4.33
N PHE A 121 6.11 -1.60 3.32
CA PHE A 121 4.75 -1.12 3.12
C PHE A 121 3.78 -1.69 4.16
N LEU A 122 4.01 -2.91 4.66
CA LEU A 122 3.26 -3.44 5.80
C LEU A 122 3.49 -2.58 7.06
N PHE A 123 4.74 -2.19 7.31
CA PHE A 123 5.07 -1.29 8.42
C PHE A 123 4.36 0.07 8.28
N TYR A 124 4.48 0.71 7.11
CA TYR A 124 3.86 2.01 6.88
C TYR A 124 2.33 1.95 6.92
N ALA A 125 1.72 0.87 6.42
CA ALA A 125 0.30 0.63 6.57
C ALA A 125 -0.13 0.69 8.05
N GLY A 126 0.59 0.00 8.93
CA GLY A 126 0.30 0.03 10.37
C GLY A 126 0.55 1.37 11.07
N VAL A 127 1.28 2.29 10.45
CA VAL A 127 1.48 3.65 10.97
C VAL A 127 0.42 4.63 10.45
N TYR A 128 0.05 4.52 9.18
CA TYR A 128 -0.66 5.60 8.47
C TYR A 128 -2.06 5.24 7.99
N TRP A 129 -2.41 3.95 7.86
CA TRP A 129 -3.77 3.59 7.46
C TRP A 129 -4.77 3.87 8.56
N LYS A 130 -5.98 4.29 8.16
CA LYS A 130 -7.08 4.56 9.08
C LYS A 130 -7.53 3.30 9.83
N THR A 131 -7.41 2.13 9.20
CA THR A 131 -7.75 0.84 9.78
C THR A 131 -6.63 -0.14 9.51
N PHE A 132 -6.11 -0.74 10.57
CA PHE A 132 -5.04 -1.73 10.50
C PHE A 132 -5.17 -2.71 11.66
N ASP A 133 -5.06 -4.01 11.38
CA ASP A 133 -4.98 -5.03 12.42
C ASP A 133 -3.54 -5.15 12.88
N THR A 134 -3.23 -4.44 13.97
CA THR A 134 -1.88 -4.36 14.53
C THR A 134 -1.37 -5.71 15.01
N GLU A 135 -2.24 -6.60 15.50
CA GLU A 135 -1.83 -7.93 15.98
C GLU A 135 -1.42 -8.80 14.78
N LYS A 136 -2.27 -8.89 13.77
CA LYS A 136 -1.98 -9.65 12.54
C LYS A 136 -0.77 -9.06 11.81
N GLY A 137 -0.70 -7.74 11.70
CA GLY A 137 0.43 -7.02 11.12
C GLY A 137 1.74 -7.28 11.86
N ALA A 138 1.74 -7.34 13.20
CA ALA A 138 2.94 -7.55 14.01
C ALA A 138 3.46 -8.96 13.84
N LYS A 139 2.57 -9.96 13.91
CA LYS A 139 2.92 -11.37 13.65
C LYS A 139 3.53 -11.54 12.27
N ALA A 140 2.91 -10.95 11.25
CA ALA A 140 3.42 -11.00 9.88
C ALA A 140 4.79 -10.32 9.76
N LEU A 141 4.96 -9.12 10.30
CA LEU A 141 6.22 -8.38 10.21
C LEU A 141 7.38 -9.09 10.91
N ILE A 142 7.12 -9.71 12.07
CA ILE A 142 8.08 -10.54 12.81
C ILE A 142 8.43 -11.79 11.98
N HIS A 143 7.45 -12.44 11.36
CA HIS A 143 7.68 -13.59 10.49
C HIS A 143 8.55 -13.26 9.26
N LEU A 144 8.44 -12.05 8.72
CA LEU A 144 9.28 -11.56 7.62
C LEU A 144 10.72 -11.27 8.05
N LYS A 145 11.01 -11.23 9.35
CA LYS A 145 12.36 -11.08 9.95
C LYS A 145 13.13 -9.84 9.51
N ASN A 146 12.44 -8.80 9.04
CA ASN A 146 13.09 -7.54 8.73
C ASN A 146 13.30 -6.73 10.02
N LEU A 147 14.47 -6.89 10.61
CA LEU A 147 14.82 -6.35 11.94
C LEU A 147 14.61 -4.82 12.04
N GLN A 148 14.86 -4.09 10.96
CA GLN A 148 14.62 -2.65 10.91
C GLN A 148 13.15 -2.32 11.18
N PHE A 149 12.25 -2.99 10.46
CA PHE A 149 10.83 -2.69 10.55
C PHE A 149 10.21 -3.29 11.81
N ILE A 150 10.72 -4.41 12.33
CA ILE A 150 10.37 -4.93 13.67
C ILE A 150 10.67 -3.87 14.75
N TYR A 151 11.88 -3.31 14.75
CA TYR A 151 12.25 -2.26 15.71
C TYR A 151 11.36 -0.99 15.56
N LYS A 152 11.16 -0.54 14.31
CA LYS A 152 10.33 0.63 14.02
C LYS A 152 8.87 0.41 14.43
N ALA A 153 8.30 -0.76 14.18
CA ALA A 153 6.94 -1.12 14.60
C ALA A 153 6.80 -1.07 16.13
N GLY A 154 7.71 -1.69 16.89
CA GLY A 154 7.70 -1.59 18.36
C GLY A 154 7.88 -0.17 18.91
N THR A 155 8.35 0.78 18.08
CA THR A 155 8.43 2.20 18.44
C THR A 155 7.15 2.96 18.08
N MET A 156 6.62 2.74 16.88
CA MET A 156 5.61 3.62 16.28
C MET A 156 4.19 3.07 16.39
N TRP A 157 4.01 1.75 16.44
CA TRP A 157 2.68 1.17 16.58
C TRP A 157 2.18 1.28 18.03
N ASP A 158 0.86 1.30 18.18
CA ASP A 158 0.20 1.41 19.49
C ASP A 158 0.33 0.12 20.29
N GLN A 159 0.25 -1.02 19.61
CA GLN A 159 0.45 -2.34 20.18
C GLN A 159 1.52 -3.08 19.38
N PHE A 160 2.35 -3.86 20.06
CA PHE A 160 3.38 -4.65 19.41
C PHE A 160 3.78 -5.84 20.26
N ASP A 161 4.09 -6.96 19.61
CA ASP A 161 4.60 -8.16 20.26
C ASP A 161 6.11 -7.99 20.54
N TYR A 162 6.41 -7.32 21.65
CA TYR A 162 7.78 -7.05 22.08
C TYR A 162 8.57 -8.30 22.41
N GLU A 163 7.92 -9.38 22.86
CA GLU A 163 8.62 -10.62 23.22
C GLU A 163 9.16 -11.33 21.97
N ASN A 164 8.28 -11.59 20.99
CA ASN A 164 8.71 -12.22 19.74
C ASN A 164 9.57 -11.27 18.91
N GLY A 165 9.26 -9.97 18.93
CA GLY A 165 10.09 -8.95 18.29
C GLY A 165 11.52 -8.92 18.84
N TRP A 166 11.68 -8.93 20.18
CA TRP A 166 13.01 -8.99 20.80
C TRP A 166 13.74 -10.29 20.46
N ARG A 167 13.05 -11.42 20.44
CA ARG A 167 13.62 -12.72 20.07
C ARG A 167 14.21 -12.69 18.66
N GLU A 168 13.49 -12.10 17.69
CA GLU A 168 14.02 -11.94 16.34
C GLU A 168 15.18 -10.95 16.28
N LEU A 169 15.11 -9.80 16.99
CA LEU A 169 16.23 -8.85 17.09
C LEU A 169 17.50 -9.49 17.70
N ALA A 170 17.34 -10.45 18.62
CA ALA A 170 18.44 -11.17 19.26
C ALA A 170 18.95 -12.37 18.44
N SER A 171 18.17 -12.84 17.46
CA SER A 171 18.53 -14.01 16.63
C SER A 171 19.77 -13.77 15.77
N SER A 172 19.99 -12.53 15.29
CA SER A 172 21.14 -12.14 14.48
C SER A 172 22.11 -11.29 15.27
N VAL A 173 23.32 -11.83 15.50
CA VAL A 173 24.36 -11.14 16.29
C VAL A 173 24.77 -9.83 15.62
N ARG A 174 25.06 -9.85 14.31
CA ARG A 174 25.62 -8.70 13.58
C ARG A 174 24.54 -7.69 13.18
N GLU A 175 23.49 -8.13 12.49
CA GLU A 175 22.46 -7.23 11.97
C GLU A 175 21.54 -6.74 13.10
N GLY A 176 21.27 -7.59 14.08
CA GLY A 176 20.47 -7.25 15.24
C GLY A 176 21.20 -6.36 16.26
N CYS A 177 22.53 -6.29 16.25
CA CYS A 177 23.31 -5.46 17.20
C CYS A 177 22.85 -4.00 17.18
N LYS A 178 22.74 -3.42 15.98
CA LYS A 178 22.27 -2.04 15.78
C LYS A 178 20.90 -1.82 16.42
N TRP A 179 19.94 -2.67 16.07
CA TRP A 179 18.55 -2.50 16.50
C TRP A 179 18.35 -2.80 17.99
N ARG A 180 19.12 -3.73 18.55
CA ARG A 180 19.15 -3.98 20.01
C ARG A 180 19.72 -2.78 20.76
N GLY A 181 20.80 -2.18 20.26
CA GLY A 181 21.34 -0.93 20.82
C GLY A 181 20.30 0.17 20.83
N GLN A 182 19.62 0.39 19.70
CA GLN A 182 18.55 1.39 19.61
C GLN A 182 17.33 1.08 20.50
N ALA A 183 16.96 -0.20 20.64
CA ALA A 183 15.91 -0.62 21.58
C ALA A 183 16.27 -0.30 23.04
N PHE A 184 17.55 -0.39 23.41
CA PHE A 184 18.05 0.06 24.71
C PHE A 184 18.18 1.57 24.86
N GLU A 185 17.89 2.36 23.83
CA GLU A 185 17.82 3.83 23.92
C GLU A 185 16.36 4.29 23.94
N ASN A 186 15.49 3.58 23.24
CA ASN A 186 14.07 3.88 23.09
C ASN A 186 13.23 3.56 24.35
N GLN A 187 12.42 4.51 24.80
CA GLN A 187 11.62 4.38 26.03
C GLN A 187 10.54 3.29 25.97
N LYS A 188 9.84 3.11 24.84
CA LYS A 188 8.83 2.05 24.70
C LYS A 188 9.48 0.68 24.81
N TRP A 189 10.53 0.47 24.04
CA TRP A 189 11.30 -0.77 24.07
C TRP A 189 11.91 -1.07 25.45
N LYS A 190 12.53 -0.09 26.12
CA LYS A 190 13.05 -0.26 27.48
C LYS A 190 12.00 -0.78 28.46
N ARG A 191 10.82 -0.16 28.49
CA ARG A 191 9.73 -0.55 29.39
C ARG A 191 9.26 -1.96 29.10
N ALA A 192 9.07 -2.30 27.82
CA ALA A 192 8.66 -3.64 27.42
C ALA A 192 9.71 -4.70 27.79
N LEU A 193 11.00 -4.44 27.54
CA LEU A 193 12.08 -5.36 27.91
C LEU A 193 12.19 -5.56 29.43
N HIS A 194 12.00 -4.49 30.21
CA HIS A 194 11.96 -4.61 31.67
C HIS A 194 10.83 -5.53 32.13
N GLN A 195 9.63 -5.40 31.57
CA GLN A 195 8.50 -6.28 31.87
C GLN A 195 8.78 -7.73 31.47
N ILE A 196 9.35 -7.96 30.28
CA ILE A 196 9.74 -9.30 29.80
C ILE A 196 10.70 -9.96 30.81
N TRP A 197 11.73 -9.24 31.27
CA TRP A 197 12.69 -9.79 32.23
C TRP A 197 12.11 -9.99 33.62
N GLN A 198 11.25 -9.09 34.11
CA GLN A 198 10.55 -9.28 35.38
C GLN A 198 9.70 -10.56 35.36
N ASN A 199 8.96 -10.79 34.28
CA ASN A 199 8.13 -11.98 34.12
C ASN A 199 8.96 -13.27 34.11
N ILE A 200 10.12 -13.25 33.44
CA ILE A 200 11.05 -14.40 33.44
C ILE A 200 11.56 -14.69 34.86
N CYS A 201 12.00 -13.67 35.60
CA CYS A 201 12.49 -13.83 36.96
C CYS A 201 11.41 -14.37 37.91
N GLN A 202 10.18 -13.86 37.83
CA GLN A 202 9.06 -14.32 38.66
C GLN A 202 8.68 -15.77 38.36
N ASN A 203 8.60 -16.15 37.08
CA ASN A 203 8.29 -17.51 36.67
C ASN A 203 9.37 -18.53 37.08
N GLN A 204 10.64 -18.11 37.16
CA GLN A 204 11.71 -18.97 37.67
C GLN A 204 11.66 -19.18 39.19
N LEU A 205 11.16 -18.19 39.94
CA LEU A 205 10.99 -18.28 41.39
C LEU A 205 9.80 -19.16 41.81
N GLN A 206 8.73 -19.19 41.01
CA GLN A 206 7.53 -20.03 41.27
C GLN A 206 7.72 -21.51 40.90
N ARG A 207 8.77 -21.85 40.15
CA ARG A 207 9.11 -23.23 39.75
C ARG A 207 10.12 -23.90 40.70
N LYS A 208 10.54 -23.23 41.76
CA LYS A 208 11.37 -23.76 42.85
C LYS A 208 10.49 -24.02 44.07
#